data_AF-A0A5F0YFX6-F1
#
_entry.id   AF-A0A5F0YFX6-F1
#
_cell.length_a   1.000
_cell.length_b   1.000
_cell.length_c   1.000
_cell.angle_alpha   90.00
_cell.angle_beta   90.00
_cell.angle_gamma   90.00
#
_symmetry.space_group_name_H-M   'P 1'
#
loop_
_entity.id
_entity.type
_entity.pdbx_description
1 polymer ?
#
loop_
_entity_poly.entity_id
_entity_poly.type
_entity_poly.pdbx_seq_one_letter_code
_entity_poly.pdbx_strand_id
1 'polypeptide(L)'
;MSMTYIIKPGDTLIGIAIDNNISFVELLQLNPQYQQNPDFILIGETVTLPSVQEETSQPDEMVEVPPVLKRPDSASGEVMGRPQCKGIEVHEVVFKTGDSPEHFYAIDQFAKDLLDKEILETEKLINNYKILLDNAPKNNGW
;
A
#
# COMPACT_ATOMS: atom_id res chain seq x y z
N MET A 1 9.65 -10.38 -28.82
CA MET A 1 10.83 -9.48 -28.88
C MET A 1 10.91 -8.75 -27.55
N SER A 2 12.04 -8.20 -27.15
CA SER A 2 12.15 -7.38 -25.93
C SER A 2 12.67 -6.00 -26.31
N MET A 3 12.15 -4.96 -25.67
CA MET A 3 12.65 -3.60 -25.83
C MET A 3 13.61 -3.28 -24.68
N THR A 4 14.56 -2.40 -24.91
CA THR A 4 15.52 -1.98 -23.88
C THR A 4 15.35 -0.50 -23.60
N TYR A 5 15.28 -0.16 -22.31
CA TYR A 5 15.16 1.21 -21.82
C TYR A 5 16.42 1.57 -21.03
N ILE A 6 16.99 2.76 -21.28
CA ILE A 6 18.18 3.25 -20.56
C ILE A 6 17.72 4.21 -19.47
N ILE A 7 18.09 3.91 -18.22
CA ILE A 7 17.68 4.68 -17.04
C ILE A 7 18.25 6.10 -17.09
N LYS A 8 17.38 7.09 -16.89
CA LYS A 8 17.72 8.52 -16.87
C LYS A 8 17.72 9.06 -15.43
N PRO A 9 18.35 10.24 -15.19
CA PRO A 9 18.29 10.88 -13.89
C PRO A 9 16.84 11.18 -13.46
N GLY A 10 16.46 10.68 -12.29
CA GLY A 10 15.11 10.86 -11.72
C GLY A 10 14.12 9.74 -12.02
N ASP A 11 14.50 8.74 -12.83
CA ASP A 11 13.66 7.59 -13.09
C ASP A 11 13.51 6.70 -11.84
N THR A 12 12.41 5.95 -11.79
CA THR A 12 12.19 4.84 -10.85
C THR A 12 11.67 3.64 -11.64
N LEU A 13 11.92 2.41 -11.18
CA LEU A 13 11.40 1.22 -11.89
C LEU A 13 9.87 1.20 -11.98
N ILE A 14 9.18 1.71 -10.95
CA ILE A 14 7.71 1.87 -10.97
C ILE A 14 7.29 2.91 -12.01
N GLY A 15 7.96 4.06 -12.08
CA GLY A 15 7.68 5.08 -13.09
C GLY A 15 7.86 4.54 -14.50
N ILE A 16 8.97 3.82 -14.76
CA ILE A 16 9.24 3.18 -16.05
C ILE A 16 8.15 2.15 -16.39
N ALA A 17 7.71 1.34 -15.43
CA ALA A 17 6.64 0.36 -15.65
C ALA A 17 5.32 1.05 -16.05
N ILE A 18 4.93 2.11 -15.34
CA ILE A 18 3.70 2.87 -15.59
C ILE A 18 3.75 3.54 -16.97
N ASP A 19 4.85 4.22 -17.29
CA ASP A 19 5.00 4.96 -18.55
C ASP A 19 4.96 4.05 -19.77
N ASN A 20 5.32 2.77 -19.60
CA ASN A 20 5.30 1.76 -20.66
C ASN A 20 4.11 0.80 -20.53
N ASN A 21 3.15 1.07 -19.65
CA ASN A 21 1.93 0.27 -19.43
C ASN A 21 2.22 -1.22 -19.15
N ILE A 22 3.27 -1.49 -18.37
CA ILE A 22 3.73 -2.82 -17.99
C ILE A 22 3.50 -3.01 -16.49
N SER A 23 3.15 -4.24 -16.07
CA SER A 23 3.05 -4.52 -14.65
C SER A 23 4.42 -4.48 -13.97
N PHE A 24 4.51 -3.89 -12.79
CA PHE A 24 5.77 -3.81 -12.05
C PHE A 24 6.38 -5.19 -11.77
N VAL A 25 5.53 -6.19 -11.52
CA VAL A 25 5.94 -7.58 -11.28
C VAL A 25 6.60 -8.17 -12.53
N GLU A 26 5.99 -7.98 -13.71
CA GLU A 26 6.55 -8.46 -14.97
C GLU A 26 7.87 -7.77 -15.33
N LEU A 27 7.98 -6.47 -15.05
CA LEU A 27 9.25 -5.74 -15.21
C LEU A 27 10.35 -6.34 -14.34
N LEU A 28 10.07 -6.66 -13.07
CA LEU A 28 11.05 -7.28 -12.16
C LEU A 28 11.40 -8.71 -12.58
N GLN A 29 10.46 -9.48 -13.10
CA GLN A 29 10.72 -10.84 -13.61
C GLN A 29 11.72 -10.84 -14.77
N LEU A 30 11.64 -9.83 -15.63
CA LEU A 30 12.56 -9.66 -16.76
C LEU A 30 13.91 -9.04 -16.37
N ASN A 31 13.99 -8.46 -15.17
CA ASN A 31 15.20 -7.81 -14.66
C ASN A 31 15.54 -8.30 -13.25
N PRO A 32 16.00 -9.57 -13.10
CA PRO A 32 16.26 -10.17 -11.80
C PRO A 32 17.29 -9.42 -10.94
N GLN A 33 18.15 -8.60 -11.56
CA GLN A 33 19.15 -7.79 -10.85
C GLN A 33 18.53 -6.78 -9.87
N TYR A 34 17.29 -6.33 -10.11
CA TYR A 34 16.61 -5.37 -9.24
C TYR A 34 15.72 -6.06 -8.19
N GLN A 35 15.60 -7.39 -8.20
CA GLN A 35 14.64 -8.10 -7.36
C GLN A 35 14.99 -8.02 -5.86
N GLN A 36 16.28 -7.92 -5.51
CA GLN A 36 16.70 -7.76 -4.12
C GLN A 36 16.50 -6.33 -3.60
N ASN A 37 16.69 -5.33 -4.47
CA ASN A 37 16.55 -3.93 -4.09
C ASN A 37 16.06 -3.09 -5.28
N PRO A 38 14.74 -3.00 -5.50
CA PRO A 38 14.16 -2.31 -6.66
C PRO A 38 14.39 -0.80 -6.69
N ASP A 39 14.71 -0.20 -5.53
CA ASP A 39 14.95 1.23 -5.40
C ASP A 39 16.41 1.61 -5.76
N PHE A 40 17.30 0.62 -5.81
CA PHE A 40 18.70 0.84 -6.17
C PHE A 40 18.91 0.61 -7.66
N ILE A 41 18.85 1.69 -8.42
CA ILE A 41 19.09 1.70 -9.87
C ILE A 41 20.13 2.76 -10.24
N LEU A 42 20.91 2.48 -11.29
CA LEU A 42 21.98 3.38 -11.73
C LEU A 42 21.62 4.04 -13.06
N ILE A 43 21.95 5.33 -13.16
CA ILE A 43 21.78 6.09 -14.40
C ILE A 43 22.67 5.47 -15.50
N GLY A 44 22.09 5.24 -16.67
CA GLY A 44 22.75 4.58 -17.80
C GLY A 44 22.64 3.06 -17.79
N GLU A 45 22.06 2.46 -16.75
CA GLU A 45 21.75 1.02 -16.74
C GLU A 45 20.62 0.71 -17.71
N THR A 46 20.58 -0.53 -18.21
CA THR A 46 19.56 -0.98 -19.16
C THR A 46 18.51 -1.84 -18.46
N VAL A 47 17.25 -1.50 -18.68
CA VAL A 47 16.07 -2.25 -18.24
C VAL A 47 15.47 -2.94 -19.44
N THR A 48 15.24 -4.25 -19.32
CA THR A 48 14.55 -5.06 -20.32
C THR A 48 13.05 -4.93 -20.12
N LEU A 49 12.35 -4.46 -21.15
CA LEU A 49 10.91 -4.35 -21.18
C LEU A 49 10.32 -5.46 -22.06
N PRO A 50 9.16 -6.05 -21.69
CA PRO A 50 8.42 -6.92 -22.59
C PRO A 50 7.99 -6.12 -23.82
N SER A 51 8.12 -6.70 -25.02
CA SER A 51 7.53 -6.10 -26.22
C SER A 51 6.04 -6.33 -26.17
N VAL A 52 5.31 -5.38 -25.60
CA VAL A 52 3.87 -5.30 -25.77
C VAL A 52 3.65 -4.85 -27.23
N GLN A 53 3.31 -5.79 -28.12
CA GLN A 53 2.47 -5.41 -29.24
C GLN A 53 1.23 -4.79 -28.59
N GLU A 54 0.81 -3.61 -29.04
CA GLU A 54 -0.50 -3.06 -28.71
C GLU A 54 -1.58 -4.06 -29.13
N GLU A 55 -1.76 -5.11 -28.33
CA GLU A 55 -3.03 -5.77 -28.20
C GLU A 55 -3.84 -4.71 -27.46
N THR A 56 -4.54 -3.91 -28.26
CA THR A 56 -5.75 -3.22 -27.85
C THR A 56 -6.53 -4.21 -27.01
N SER A 57 -6.41 -4.11 -25.69
CA SER A 57 -7.19 -4.91 -24.78
C SER A 57 -8.62 -4.47 -25.00
N GLN A 58 -9.29 -5.26 -25.84
CA GLN A 58 -10.73 -5.37 -25.85
C GLN A 58 -11.13 -5.42 -24.37
N PRO A 59 -12.00 -4.49 -23.91
CA PRO A 59 -12.33 -4.37 -22.50
C PRO A 59 -12.64 -5.76 -21.98
N ASP A 60 -11.90 -6.15 -20.94
CA ASP A 60 -12.06 -7.41 -20.21
C ASP A 60 -13.54 -7.78 -20.27
N GLU A 61 -13.84 -8.86 -21.00
CA GLU A 61 -15.20 -9.39 -21.10
C GLU A 61 -15.66 -9.50 -19.66
N MET A 62 -16.61 -8.62 -19.29
CA MET A 62 -17.12 -8.53 -17.93
C MET A 62 -17.59 -9.94 -17.61
N VAL A 63 -16.80 -10.69 -16.84
CA VAL A 63 -17.30 -11.87 -16.17
C VAL A 63 -18.48 -11.32 -15.41
N GLU A 64 -19.70 -11.67 -15.83
CA GLU A 64 -20.90 -11.29 -15.13
C GLU A 64 -20.76 -11.87 -13.74
N VAL A 65 -20.23 -11.04 -12.83
CA VAL A 65 -20.20 -11.36 -11.42
C VAL A 65 -21.67 -11.61 -11.10
N PRO A 66 -22.05 -12.82 -10.64
CA PRO A 66 -23.44 -13.08 -10.28
C PRO A 66 -23.87 -11.93 -9.40
N PRO A 67 -25.03 -11.30 -9.67
CA PRO A 67 -25.37 -10.02 -9.07
C PRO A 67 -25.14 -10.14 -7.58
N VAL A 68 -24.11 -9.45 -7.10
CA VAL A 68 -23.85 -9.33 -5.66
C VAL A 68 -25.19 -8.89 -5.13
N LEU A 69 -25.83 -9.71 -4.29
CA LEU A 69 -27.09 -9.35 -3.65
C LEU A 69 -26.85 -7.97 -3.09
N LYS A 70 -27.45 -6.94 -3.72
CA LYS A 70 -27.30 -5.58 -3.26
C LYS A 70 -27.65 -5.65 -1.79
N ARG A 71 -26.71 -5.22 -0.95
CA ARG A 71 -26.95 -5.17 0.49
C ARG A 71 -28.34 -4.53 0.64
N PRO A 72 -29.29 -5.19 1.31
CA PRO A 72 -30.65 -4.69 1.36
C PRO A 72 -30.60 -3.22 1.78
N ASP A 73 -31.42 -2.39 1.14
CA ASP A 73 -31.57 -0.99 1.50
C ASP A 73 -31.95 -0.95 2.98
N SER A 74 -30.96 -0.67 3.83
CA SER A 74 -31.19 -0.58 5.26
C SER A 74 -31.94 0.73 5.46
N ALA A 75 -33.24 0.65 5.73
CA ALA A 75 -34.10 1.81 5.99
C ALA A 75 -33.59 2.67 7.18
N SER A 76 -32.71 2.09 8.00
CA SER A 76 -31.84 2.80 8.92
C SER A 76 -30.40 2.31 8.73
N GLY A 77 -29.53 3.23 8.34
CA GLY A 77 -28.10 3.13 8.58
C GLY A 77 -27.79 4.15 9.65
N GLU A 78 -27.74 3.73 10.92
CA GLU A 78 -27.15 4.58 11.95
C GLU A 78 -25.66 4.72 11.60
N VAL A 79 -25.33 5.79 10.87
CA VAL A 79 -23.99 6.34 10.96
C VAL A 79 -23.90 6.82 12.39
N MET A 80 -23.19 6.07 13.24
CA MET A 80 -22.78 6.57 14.55
C MET A 80 -21.80 7.73 14.32
N GLY A 81 -22.34 8.90 14.00
CA GLY A 81 -21.66 10.17 14.04
C GLY A 81 -21.84 10.77 15.43
N ARG A 82 -20.80 11.40 15.96
CA ARG A 82 -20.92 12.13 17.23
C ARG A 82 -22.01 13.20 17.11
N PRO A 83 -22.90 13.37 18.11
CA PRO A 83 -23.88 14.45 18.09
C PRO A 83 -23.16 15.80 17.98
N GLN A 84 -23.53 16.59 16.97
CA GLN A 84 -22.91 17.89 16.72
C GLN A 84 -23.25 18.87 17.86
N CYS A 85 -22.21 19.53 18.37
CA CYS A 85 -22.24 20.69 19.28
C CYS A 85 -22.50 20.46 20.78
N LYS A 86 -22.02 19.35 21.37
CA LYS A 86 -21.77 19.29 22.83
C LYS A 86 -20.26 19.23 23.05
N GLY A 87 -19.73 20.07 23.94
CA GLY A 87 -18.30 20.04 24.29
C GLY A 87 -17.92 18.63 24.74
N ILE A 88 -16.88 18.06 24.10
CA ILE A 88 -16.38 16.74 24.45
C ILE A 88 -15.46 16.86 25.67
N GLU A 89 -15.59 15.93 26.62
CA GLU A 89 -14.63 15.80 27.70
C GLU A 89 -13.35 15.16 27.15
N VAL A 90 -12.27 15.94 27.16
CA VAL A 90 -10.97 15.50 26.65
C VAL A 90 -10.37 14.50 27.63
N HIS A 91 -10.21 13.26 27.18
CA HIS A 91 -9.59 12.18 27.95
C HIS A 91 -8.09 12.08 27.65
N GLU A 92 -7.68 12.38 26.41
CA GLU A 92 -6.29 12.26 25.98
C GLU A 92 -5.97 13.26 24.85
N VAL A 93 -4.69 13.58 24.71
CA VAL A 93 -4.14 14.48 23.68
C VAL A 93 -3.13 13.70 22.85
N VAL A 94 -3.45 13.47 21.58
CA VAL A 94 -2.59 12.76 20.63
C VAL A 94 -1.87 13.78 19.75
N PHE A 95 -0.54 13.82 19.82
CA PHE A 95 0.26 14.69 18.96
C PHE A 95 0.41 14.07 17.57
N LYS A 96 0.26 14.89 16.54
CA LYS A 96 0.53 14.46 15.17
C LYS A 96 2.05 14.37 14.97
N THR A 97 2.55 13.22 14.51
CA THR A 97 3.98 13.00 14.27
C THR A 97 4.55 14.01 13.26
N GLY A 98 5.61 14.75 13.66
CA GLY A 98 6.26 15.82 12.90
C GLY A 98 6.92 16.88 13.82
N ASP A 99 7.55 17.91 13.25
CA ASP A 99 8.38 18.88 13.99
C ASP A 99 7.62 19.99 14.74
N SER A 100 6.28 20.00 14.71
CA SER A 100 5.48 21.07 15.32
C SER A 100 4.63 20.54 16.48
N PRO A 101 4.98 20.86 17.74
CA PRO A 101 4.22 20.43 18.93
C PRO A 101 2.84 21.10 19.04
N GLU A 102 2.52 22.02 18.12
CA GLU A 102 1.26 22.78 18.12
C GLU A 102 0.09 21.99 17.52
N HIS A 103 0.36 20.85 16.85
CA HIS A 103 -0.66 20.05 16.20
C HIS A 103 -1.01 18.80 17.02
N PHE A 104 -2.16 18.85 17.68
CA PHE A 104 -2.68 17.75 18.49
C PHE A 104 -4.17 17.50 18.26
N TYR A 105 -4.60 16.28 18.57
CA TYR A 105 -6.00 15.88 18.60
C TYR A 105 -6.41 15.68 20.05
N ALA A 106 -7.40 16.44 20.51
CA ALA A 106 -8.08 16.16 21.77
C ALA A 106 -9.12 15.07 21.53
N ILE A 107 -8.97 13.93 22.19
CA ILE A 107 -9.84 12.77 22.02
C ILE A 107 -10.64 12.48 23.30
N ASP A 108 -11.84 11.96 23.15
CA ASP A 108 -12.70 11.50 24.26
C ASP A 108 -12.50 10.01 24.53
N GLN A 109 -13.16 9.47 25.56
CA GLN A 109 -13.04 8.08 25.95
C GLN A 109 -13.34 7.11 24.79
N PHE A 110 -14.37 7.39 23.97
CA PHE A 110 -14.72 6.54 22.85
C PHE A 110 -13.63 6.49 21.77
N ALA A 111 -13.04 7.64 21.39
CA ALA A 111 -11.92 7.64 20.45
C ALA A 111 -10.67 7.00 21.06
N LYS A 112 -10.44 7.17 22.36
CA LYS A 112 -9.34 6.52 23.06
C LYS A 112 -9.46 5.00 23.02
N ASP A 113 -10.65 4.45 23.30
CA ASP A 113 -10.88 3.00 23.25
C ASP A 113 -10.68 2.43 21.84
N LEU A 114 -11.06 3.18 20.80
CA LEU A 114 -10.80 2.80 19.40
C LEU A 114 -9.30 2.83 19.07
N LEU A 115 -8.58 3.84 19.53
CA LEU A 115 -7.13 3.96 19.35
C LEU A 115 -6.40 2.82 20.07
N ASP A 116 -6.78 2.52 21.32
CA ASP A 116 -6.23 1.40 22.10
C ASP A 116 -6.43 0.06 21.36
N LYS A 117 -7.58 -0.13 20.71
CA LYS A 117 -7.86 -1.32 19.88
C LYS A 117 -6.99 -1.40 18.63
N GLU A 118 -6.78 -0.27 17.94
CA GLU A 118 -5.92 -0.22 16.74
C GLU A 118 -4.45 -0.49 17.09
N ILE A 119 -3.97 0.06 18.22
CA ILE A 119 -2.64 -0.21 18.76
C ILE A 119 -2.47 -1.72 18.99
N LEU A 120 -3.43 -2.37 19.65
CA LEU A 120 -3.39 -3.82 19.92
C LEU A 120 -3.22 -4.66 18.65
N GLU A 121 -4.01 -4.37 17.60
CA GLU A 121 -3.91 -5.10 16.33
C GLU A 121 -2.58 -4.84 15.61
N THR A 122 -2.09 -3.60 15.68
CA THR A 122 -0.80 -3.22 15.08
C THR A 122 0.37 -3.90 15.78
N GLU A 123 0.37 -3.95 17.11
CA GLU A 123 1.37 -4.68 17.90
C GLU A 123 1.39 -6.17 17.56
N LYS A 124 0.21 -6.77 17.43
CA LYS A 124 0.07 -8.17 17.01
C LYS A 124 0.68 -8.40 15.63
N LEU A 125 0.42 -7.52 14.67
CA LEU A 125 1.00 -7.60 13.33
C LEU A 125 2.54 -7.49 13.39
N ILE A 126 3.07 -6.51 14.12
CA ILE A 126 4.51 -6.29 14.29
C ILE A 126 5.17 -7.52 14.92
N ASN A 127 4.54 -8.09 15.96
CA ASN A 127 5.07 -9.28 16.64
C ASN A 127 5.04 -10.51 15.74
N ASN A 128 3.97 -10.71 14.98
CA ASN A 128 3.91 -11.81 14.00
C ASN A 128 5.00 -11.66 12.94
N TYR A 129 5.24 -10.44 12.44
CA TYR A 129 6.31 -10.18 11.49
C TYR A 129 7.70 -10.49 12.07
N LYS A 130 7.97 -10.08 13.31
CA LYS A 130 9.22 -10.44 14.01
C LYS A 130 9.41 -11.96 14.13
N ILE A 131 8.35 -12.68 14.51
CA ILE A 131 8.37 -14.15 14.59
C ILE A 131 8.71 -14.76 13.22
N LEU A 132 8.16 -14.24 12.12
CA LEU A 132 8.49 -14.72 10.78
C LEU A 132 9.96 -14.50 10.43
N LEU A 133 10.52 -13.34 10.78
CA LEU A 133 11.93 -13.05 10.56
C LEU A 133 12.86 -13.94 11.39
N ASP A 134 12.53 -14.19 12.66
CA ASP A 134 13.34 -15.03 13.56
C ASP A 134 13.36 -16.50 13.10
N ASN A 135 12.25 -16.97 12.54
CA ASN A 135 12.12 -18.32 11.99
C ASN A 135 12.59 -18.44 10.54
N ALA A 136 13.00 -17.34 9.90
CA ALA A 136 13.48 -17.37 8.53
C ALA A 136 14.72 -18.28 8.46
N PRO A 137 14.81 -19.19 7.47
CA PRO A 137 15.99 -20.02 7.28
C PRO A 137 17.23 -19.13 7.15
N LYS A 138 18.21 -19.32 8.03
CA LYS A 138 19.52 -18.71 7.86
C LYS A 138 20.19 -19.42 6.71
N ASN A 139 20.04 -18.87 5.51
CA ASN A 139 20.85 -19.33 4.40
C ASN A 139 22.29 -18.87 4.66
N ASN A 140 23.12 -19.76 5.21
CA ASN A 140 24.54 -19.52 5.47
C ASN A 140 25.38 -19.74 4.18
N GLY A 141 24.86 -19.33 3.02
CA GLY A 141 25.46 -19.65 1.74
C GLY A 141 25.17 -18.59 0.69
N TRP A 142 25.96 -17.51 0.75
CA TRP A 142 26.51 -16.78 -0.39
C TRP A 142 27.95 -16.40 -0.05
#